data_AF-A0A8B6FRD0-F1
#
_entry.id   AF-A0A8B6FRD0-F1
#
_cell.length_a   1.000
_cell.length_b   1.000
_cell.length_c   1.000
_cell.angle_alpha   90.00
_cell.angle_beta   90.00
_cell.angle_gamma   90.00
#
_symmetry.space_group_name_H-M   'P 1'
#
loop_
_entity.id
_entity.type
_entity.pdbx_description
1 polymer ?
#
loop_
_entity_poly.entity_id
_entity_poly.type
_entity_poly.pdbx_seq_one_letter_code
_entity_poly.pdbx_strand_id
1 'polypeptide(L)'
;MSESSDEEFDGFSQNEVDAAAQRYNDRLAQIGIGELDETDRYANKQIRDHPDENKSPWVTPTVEEMKAFLGLCFLMGINVKPDIKSYWSTDVMLETPYFSKVMKRDRYMQIMRYIHFSNSEQAPQPGDPNYSKLYKIESLMNMFTDSMVNQYIPKRQLSVDEVMVPWKGRLSFKQYMPAKPTKWGIKMWAIAEANTGYVSFCQVYSGG
;
A
#
# COMPACT_ATOMS: atom_id res chain seq x y z
N MET A 1 24.86 3.65 42.95
CA MET A 1 25.05 3.30 41.53
C MET A 1 24.53 1.89 41.36
N SER A 2 23.30 1.75 40.87
CA SER A 2 22.74 0.45 40.48
C SER A 2 22.74 0.41 38.96
N GLU A 3 23.56 -0.47 38.39
CA GLU A 3 23.62 -0.77 36.96
C GLU A 3 22.26 -1.27 36.47
N SER A 4 21.72 -0.63 35.44
CA SER A 4 20.61 -1.15 34.66
C SER A 4 21.14 -2.29 33.81
N SER A 5 20.65 -3.51 34.07
CA SER A 5 20.83 -4.64 33.16
C SER A 5 20.09 -4.33 31.87
N ASP A 6 20.83 -4.02 30.82
CA ASP A 6 20.31 -3.99 29.45
C ASP A 6 19.87 -5.43 29.11
N GLU A 7 18.55 -5.65 29.05
CA GLU A 7 17.99 -6.89 28.49
C GLU A 7 18.34 -6.93 26.99
N GLU A 8 19.30 -7.77 26.64
CA GLU A 8 19.67 -8.09 25.27
C GLU A 8 18.42 -8.62 24.54
N PHE A 9 18.05 -7.96 23.44
CA PHE A 9 16.94 -8.39 22.59
C PHE A 9 17.35 -9.67 21.86
N ASP A 10 16.95 -10.80 22.42
CA ASP A 10 17.09 -12.11 21.76
C ASP A 10 16.14 -12.08 20.55
N GLY A 11 16.71 -12.07 19.35
CA GLY A 11 15.96 -11.89 18.10
C GLY A 11 14.85 -12.93 17.92
N PHE A 12 13.88 -12.64 17.06
CA PHE A 12 12.79 -13.60 16.76
C PHE A 12 13.34 -14.94 16.28
N SER A 13 12.78 -16.04 16.78
CA SER A 13 13.16 -17.37 16.30
C SER A 13 12.73 -17.53 14.83
N GLN A 14 13.48 -18.33 14.06
CA GLN A 14 13.15 -18.58 12.65
C GLN A 14 11.71 -19.09 12.48
N ASN A 15 11.22 -19.91 13.43
CA ASN A 15 9.85 -20.43 13.42
C ASN A 15 8.80 -19.32 13.60
N GLU A 16 9.06 -18.30 14.41
CA GLU A 16 8.16 -17.16 14.58
C GLU A 16 8.14 -16.28 13.33
N VAL A 17 9.31 -16.09 12.71
CA VAL A 17 9.44 -15.37 11.42
C VAL A 17 8.68 -16.11 10.32
N ASP A 18 8.83 -17.43 10.23
CA ASP A 18 8.15 -18.25 9.21
C ASP A 18 6.63 -18.28 9.44
N ALA A 19 6.18 -18.37 10.69
CA ALA A 19 4.75 -18.32 11.03
C ALA A 19 4.14 -16.93 10.74
N ALA A 20 4.87 -15.85 11.02
CA ALA A 20 4.45 -14.50 10.69
C ALA A 20 4.36 -14.29 9.17
N ALA A 21 5.36 -14.79 8.43
CA ALA A 21 5.38 -14.77 6.96
C ALA A 21 4.22 -15.57 6.36
N GLN A 22 3.91 -16.74 6.92
CA GLN A 22 2.78 -17.56 6.47
C GLN A 22 1.43 -16.85 6.72
N ARG A 23 1.22 -16.28 7.91
CA ARG A 23 0.00 -15.51 8.23
C ARG A 23 -0.16 -14.30 7.32
N TYR A 24 0.94 -13.61 7.01
CA TYR A 24 0.95 -12.51 6.07
C TYR A 24 0.56 -12.98 4.66
N ASN A 25 1.15 -14.09 4.19
CA ASN A 25 0.82 -14.67 2.88
C ASN A 25 -0.64 -15.13 2.76
N ASP A 26 -1.19 -15.73 3.81
CA ASP A 26 -2.59 -16.19 3.84
C ASP A 26 -3.56 -15.01 3.83
N ARG A 27 -3.27 -13.96 4.62
CA ARG A 27 -4.02 -12.71 4.55
C ARG A 27 -3.91 -12.12 3.15
N LEU A 28 -2.71 -11.96 2.59
CA LEU A 28 -2.51 -11.44 1.23
C LEU A 28 -3.26 -12.24 0.17
N ALA A 29 -3.41 -13.55 0.33
CA ALA A 29 -4.19 -14.37 -0.60
C ALA A 29 -5.69 -14.08 -0.50
N GLN A 30 -6.24 -14.00 0.71
CA GLN A 30 -7.64 -13.67 0.94
C GLN A 30 -7.99 -12.26 0.47
N ILE A 31 -7.05 -11.33 0.70
CA ILE A 31 -7.10 -9.96 0.24
C ILE A 31 -7.04 -9.90 -1.27
N GLY A 32 -6.05 -10.55 -1.87
CA GLY A 32 -5.91 -10.66 -3.31
C GLY A 32 -7.20 -11.13 -3.95
N ILE A 33 -7.88 -12.15 -3.40
CA ILE A 33 -9.16 -12.62 -3.94
C ILE A 33 -10.26 -11.55 -3.85
N GLY A 34 -10.46 -10.91 -2.69
CA GLY A 34 -11.51 -9.88 -2.55
C GLY A 34 -11.22 -8.59 -3.34
N GLU A 35 -9.96 -8.21 -3.47
CA GLU A 35 -9.50 -7.05 -4.23
C GLU A 35 -9.54 -7.31 -5.74
N LEU A 36 -9.33 -8.55 -6.17
CA LEU A 36 -9.47 -8.95 -7.57
C LEU A 36 -10.91 -8.75 -8.04
N ASP A 37 -11.91 -9.10 -7.23
CA ASP A 37 -13.32 -8.89 -7.57
C ASP A 37 -13.64 -7.40 -7.75
N GLU A 38 -13.16 -6.53 -6.85
CA GLU A 38 -13.40 -5.08 -6.96
C GLU A 38 -12.61 -4.43 -8.10
N THR A 39 -11.38 -4.89 -8.32
CA THR A 39 -10.54 -4.49 -9.46
C THR A 39 -11.21 -4.86 -10.78
N ASP A 40 -11.74 -6.08 -10.89
CA ASP A 40 -12.43 -6.56 -12.08
C ASP A 40 -13.73 -5.81 -12.34
N ARG A 41 -14.54 -5.61 -11.28
CA ARG A 41 -15.77 -4.80 -11.34
C ARG A 41 -15.47 -3.39 -11.82
N TYR A 42 -14.44 -2.75 -11.27
CA TYR A 42 -14.04 -1.41 -11.67
C TYR A 42 -13.53 -1.37 -13.12
N ALA A 43 -12.68 -2.31 -13.53
CA ALA A 43 -12.16 -2.39 -14.89
C ALA A 43 -13.30 -2.54 -15.92
N ASN A 44 -14.20 -3.50 -15.71
CA ASN A 44 -15.34 -3.75 -16.60
C ASN A 44 -16.26 -2.54 -16.70
N LYS A 45 -16.52 -1.86 -15.58
CA LYS A 45 -17.28 -0.61 -15.57
C LYS A 45 -16.60 0.48 -16.40
N GLN A 46 -15.31 0.73 -16.17
CA GLN A 46 -14.57 1.75 -16.92
C GLN A 46 -14.52 1.46 -18.42
N ILE A 47 -14.36 0.21 -18.82
CA ILE A 47 -14.33 -0.20 -20.23
C ILE A 47 -15.69 -0.01 -20.89
N ARG A 48 -16.78 -0.35 -20.19
CA ARG A 48 -18.15 -0.14 -20.65
C ARG A 48 -18.46 1.36 -20.81
N ASP A 49 -18.12 2.16 -19.81
CA ASP A 49 -18.47 3.59 -19.78
C ASP A 49 -17.56 4.41 -20.72
N HIS A 50 -16.34 3.94 -20.99
CA HIS A 50 -15.33 4.60 -21.82
C HIS A 50 -14.59 3.61 -22.74
N PRO A 51 -15.25 3.11 -23.80
CA PRO A 51 -14.65 2.13 -24.70
C PRO A 51 -13.48 2.75 -25.48
N ASP A 52 -12.41 1.96 -25.65
CA ASP A 52 -11.22 2.37 -26.38
C ASP A 52 -10.63 1.14 -27.09
N GLU A 53 -10.87 1.06 -28.41
CA GLU A 53 -10.47 -0.06 -29.26
C GLU A 53 -8.95 -0.19 -29.40
N ASN A 54 -8.18 0.87 -29.07
CA ASN A 54 -6.73 0.84 -29.16
C ASN A 54 -6.06 0.25 -27.91
N LYS A 55 -6.82 -0.07 -26.86
CA LYS A 55 -6.29 -0.66 -25.64
C LYS A 55 -6.37 -2.19 -25.70
N SER A 56 -5.36 -2.84 -25.13
CA SER A 56 -5.41 -4.29 -24.91
C SER A 56 -6.63 -4.67 -24.06
N PRO A 57 -7.33 -5.77 -24.38
CA PRO A 57 -8.44 -6.26 -23.57
C PRO A 57 -8.03 -6.44 -22.11
N TRP A 58 -8.94 -6.11 -21.20
CA TRP A 58 -8.74 -6.38 -19.78
C TRP A 58 -8.81 -7.89 -19.53
N VAL A 59 -7.88 -8.36 -18.71
CA VAL A 59 -7.84 -9.73 -18.22
C VAL A 59 -7.70 -9.62 -16.71
N THR A 60 -8.63 -10.21 -15.96
CA THR A 60 -8.58 -10.26 -14.50
C THR A 60 -7.22 -10.81 -14.06
N PRO A 61 -6.47 -10.11 -13.19
CA PRO A 61 -5.19 -10.62 -12.72
C PRO A 61 -5.37 -11.85 -11.83
N THR A 62 -4.40 -12.75 -11.86
CA THR A 62 -4.34 -13.83 -10.86
C THR A 62 -3.75 -13.33 -9.55
N VAL A 63 -3.89 -14.12 -8.48
CA VAL A 63 -3.24 -13.83 -7.19
C VAL A 63 -1.72 -13.73 -7.35
N GLU A 64 -1.13 -14.58 -8.19
CA GLU A 64 0.31 -14.56 -8.49
C GLU A 64 0.71 -13.28 -9.24
N GLU A 65 -0.11 -12.82 -10.20
CA GLU A 65 0.13 -11.53 -10.87
C GLU A 65 0.03 -10.35 -9.91
N MET A 66 -0.93 -10.37 -8.96
CA MET A 66 -1.04 -9.33 -7.93
C MET A 66 0.15 -9.34 -6.97
N LYS A 67 0.62 -10.53 -6.55
CA LYS A 67 1.85 -10.67 -5.75
C LYS A 67 3.07 -10.16 -6.51
N ALA A 68 3.19 -10.49 -7.79
CA ALA A 68 4.26 -10.00 -8.66
C ALA A 68 4.18 -8.48 -8.82
N PHE A 69 3.00 -7.91 -9.02
CA PHE A 69 2.75 -6.47 -9.08
C PHE A 69 3.21 -5.76 -7.80
N LEU A 70 2.80 -6.24 -6.62
CA LEU A 70 3.22 -5.70 -5.33
C LEU A 70 4.73 -5.85 -5.11
N GLY A 71 5.31 -6.98 -5.48
CA GLY A 71 6.76 -7.20 -5.43
C GLY A 71 7.54 -6.20 -6.28
N LEU A 72 7.03 -5.86 -7.47
CA LEU A 72 7.60 -4.81 -8.31
C LEU A 72 7.44 -3.43 -7.64
N CYS A 73 6.29 -3.10 -7.03
CA CYS A 73 6.11 -1.85 -6.28
C CYS A 73 7.14 -1.70 -5.15
N PHE A 74 7.41 -2.76 -4.38
CA PHE A 74 8.46 -2.74 -3.35
C PHE A 74 9.85 -2.55 -3.95
N LEU A 75 10.15 -3.24 -5.05
CA LEU A 75 11.44 -3.10 -5.73
C LEU A 75 11.65 -1.68 -6.29
N MET A 76 10.59 -1.00 -6.75
CA MET A 76 10.66 0.41 -7.14
C MET A 76 10.99 1.34 -5.97
N GLY A 77 10.59 0.98 -4.74
CA GLY A 77 10.97 1.70 -3.53
C GLY A 77 12.46 1.59 -3.19
N ILE A 78 13.09 0.47 -3.56
CA ILE A 78 14.52 0.21 -3.35
C ILE A 78 15.36 0.80 -4.49
N ASN A 79 14.94 0.58 -5.74
CA ASN A 79 15.65 1.01 -6.94
C ASN A 79 14.87 2.11 -7.65
N VAL A 80 14.94 3.34 -7.14
CA VAL A 80 14.15 4.45 -7.66
C VAL A 80 14.67 4.91 -9.02
N LYS A 81 13.79 4.90 -10.04
CA LYS A 81 14.06 5.43 -11.39
C LYS A 81 13.31 6.74 -11.67
N PRO A 82 13.75 7.54 -12.68
CA PRO A 82 13.15 8.84 -12.98
C PRO A 82 11.66 8.79 -13.32
N ASP A 83 11.22 7.72 -13.97
CA ASP A 83 9.83 7.49 -14.32
C ASP A 83 9.50 5.99 -14.34
N ILE A 84 8.20 5.69 -14.39
CA ILE A 84 7.69 4.33 -14.29
C ILE A 84 8.00 3.47 -15.53
N LYS A 85 8.19 4.05 -16.72
CA LYS A 85 8.53 3.30 -17.94
C LYS A 85 10.00 2.92 -17.95
N SER A 86 10.85 3.73 -17.32
CA SER A 86 12.30 3.48 -17.21
C SER A 86 12.63 2.15 -16.53
N TYR A 87 11.75 1.58 -15.70
CA TYR A 87 11.94 0.23 -15.13
C TYR A 87 11.95 -0.90 -16.16
N TRP A 88 11.34 -0.67 -17.32
CA TRP A 88 11.35 -1.58 -18.47
C TRP A 88 12.20 -1.06 -19.63
N SER A 89 13.11 -0.12 -19.37
CA SER A 89 14.05 0.36 -20.39
C SER A 89 15.04 -0.74 -20.76
N THR A 90 15.38 -0.81 -22.05
CA THR A 90 16.48 -1.62 -22.60
C THR A 90 17.74 -0.79 -22.83
N ASP A 91 17.72 0.51 -22.49
CA ASP A 91 18.92 1.35 -22.51
C ASP A 91 19.92 0.83 -21.48
N VAL A 92 21.16 0.59 -21.88
CA VAL A 92 22.22 0.00 -21.03
C VAL A 92 22.43 0.77 -19.73
N MET A 93 22.19 2.08 -19.70
CA MET A 93 22.34 2.92 -18.51
C MET A 93 21.17 2.82 -17.54
N LEU A 94 20.01 2.35 -18.02
CA LEU A 94 18.77 2.27 -17.25
C LEU A 94 18.25 0.84 -17.09
N GLU A 95 18.82 -0.13 -17.78
CA GLU A 95 18.30 -1.49 -17.82
C GLU A 95 18.23 -2.11 -16.43
N THR A 96 17.05 -2.63 -16.08
CA THR A 96 16.83 -3.44 -14.90
C THR A 96 16.13 -4.72 -15.31
N PRO A 97 16.88 -5.75 -15.75
CA PRO A 97 16.32 -6.91 -16.45
C PRO A 97 15.21 -7.62 -15.65
N TYR A 98 15.29 -7.58 -14.32
CA TYR A 98 14.34 -8.24 -13.43
C TYR A 98 12.89 -7.79 -13.65
N PHE A 99 12.62 -6.49 -13.86
CA PHE A 99 11.25 -5.98 -14.04
C PHE A 99 10.58 -6.63 -15.25
N SER A 100 11.27 -6.65 -16.40
CA SER A 100 10.75 -7.25 -17.63
C SER A 100 10.59 -8.77 -17.55
N LYS A 101 11.40 -9.45 -16.72
CA LYS A 101 11.31 -10.90 -16.48
C LYS A 101 10.10 -11.27 -15.61
N VAL A 102 9.75 -10.43 -14.65
CA VAL A 102 8.63 -10.68 -13.73
C VAL A 102 7.28 -10.35 -14.39
N MET A 103 7.15 -9.19 -15.02
CA MET A 103 5.89 -8.76 -15.63
C MET A 103 6.16 -7.83 -16.80
N LYS A 104 5.40 -7.96 -17.90
CA LYS A 104 5.50 -7.00 -19.01
C LYS A 104 5.03 -5.61 -18.56
N ARG A 105 5.69 -4.55 -19.04
CA ARG A 105 5.34 -3.14 -18.76
C ARG A 105 3.85 -2.88 -18.93
N ASP A 106 3.29 -3.28 -20.07
CA ASP A 106 1.90 -2.95 -20.39
C ASP A 106 0.92 -3.68 -19.49
N ARG A 107 1.25 -4.90 -19.05
CA ARG A 107 0.47 -5.63 -18.05
C ARG A 107 0.50 -4.93 -16.69
N TYR A 108 1.69 -4.51 -16.23
CA TYR A 108 1.83 -3.74 -15.00
C TYR A 108 1.01 -2.44 -15.05
N MET A 109 1.10 -1.69 -16.15
CA MET A 109 0.34 -0.45 -16.35
C MET A 109 -1.16 -0.69 -16.42
N GLN A 110 -1.59 -1.83 -16.98
CA GLN A 110 -3.00 -2.21 -17.04
C GLN A 110 -3.54 -2.50 -15.63
N ILE A 111 -2.82 -3.28 -14.82
CA ILE A 111 -3.19 -3.53 -13.41
C ILE A 111 -3.21 -2.22 -12.62
N MET A 112 -2.14 -1.42 -12.71
CA MET A 112 -2.03 -0.13 -12.02
C MET A 112 -3.18 0.82 -12.34
N ARG A 113 -3.71 0.77 -13.57
CA ARG A 113 -4.84 1.62 -14.00
C ARG A 113 -6.15 1.25 -13.33
N TYR A 114 -6.39 -0.04 -13.08
CA TYR A 114 -7.70 -0.54 -12.67
C TYR A 114 -7.75 -1.07 -11.24
N ILE A 115 -6.61 -1.19 -10.55
CA ILE A 115 -6.57 -1.67 -9.17
C ILE A 115 -7.57 -0.91 -8.28
N HIS A 116 -8.41 -1.68 -7.59
CA HIS A 116 -9.52 -1.15 -6.79
C HIS A 116 -9.80 -2.02 -5.57
N PHE A 117 -10.18 -1.39 -4.45
CA PHE A 117 -10.28 -2.04 -3.14
C PHE A 117 -11.68 -1.97 -2.52
N SER A 118 -12.66 -1.41 -3.24
CA SER A 118 -14.00 -1.15 -2.72
C SER A 118 -15.05 -1.11 -3.82
N ASN A 119 -16.30 -1.43 -3.53
CA ASN A 119 -17.37 -1.23 -4.50
C ASN A 119 -17.77 0.25 -4.62
N SER A 120 -17.25 0.95 -5.63
CA SER A 120 -17.60 2.35 -5.89
C SER A 120 -19.10 2.60 -6.10
N GLU A 121 -19.90 1.59 -6.44
CA GLU A 121 -21.36 1.72 -6.62
C GLU A 121 -22.13 1.72 -5.30
N GLN A 122 -21.52 1.21 -4.24
CA GLN A 122 -22.06 1.19 -2.88
C GLN A 122 -21.45 2.28 -2.00
N ALA A 123 -20.64 3.17 -2.58
CA ALA A 123 -20.03 4.28 -1.85
C ALA A 123 -21.12 5.20 -1.28
N PRO A 124 -21.19 5.36 0.06
CA PRO A 124 -22.13 6.28 0.66
C PRO A 124 -21.89 7.71 0.17
N GLN A 125 -22.96 8.49 0.06
CA GLN A 125 -22.89 9.86 -0.43
C GLN A 125 -22.61 10.86 0.71
N PRO A 126 -22.04 12.04 0.43
CA PRO A 126 -21.91 13.08 1.44
C PRO A 126 -23.25 13.36 2.14
N GLY A 127 -23.26 13.26 3.47
CA GLY A 127 -24.46 13.39 4.30
C GLY A 127 -25.03 12.07 4.83
N ASP A 128 -24.58 10.92 4.30
CA ASP A 128 -24.87 9.60 4.89
C ASP A 128 -24.08 9.42 6.21
N PRO A 129 -24.68 8.85 7.28
CA PRO A 129 -23.96 8.53 8.51
C PRO A 129 -22.73 7.63 8.31
N ASN A 130 -22.71 6.82 7.26
CA ASN A 130 -21.62 5.91 6.90
C ASN A 130 -20.66 6.51 5.87
N TYR A 131 -20.78 7.80 5.56
CA TYR A 131 -19.89 8.46 4.60
C TYR A 131 -18.44 8.51 5.09
N SER A 132 -17.55 7.92 4.31
CA SER A 132 -16.11 7.99 4.51
C SER A 132 -15.42 8.56 3.28
N LYS A 133 -14.65 9.66 3.46
CA LYS A 133 -13.76 10.18 2.39
C LYS A 133 -12.68 9.17 2.00
N LEU A 134 -12.45 8.14 2.83
CA LEU A 134 -11.47 7.08 2.62
C LEU A 134 -12.09 5.79 2.09
N TYR A 135 -13.40 5.74 1.83
CA TYR A 135 -14.14 4.53 1.45
C TYR A 135 -13.40 3.63 0.45
N LYS A 136 -12.74 4.25 -0.55
CA LYS A 136 -11.99 3.55 -1.60
C LYS A 136 -10.76 2.76 -1.16
N ILE A 137 -10.21 3.09 0.00
CA ILE A 137 -8.99 2.49 0.56
C ILE A 137 -9.19 2.05 2.02
N GLU A 138 -10.37 2.26 2.59
CA GLU A 138 -10.64 2.04 4.02
C GLU A 138 -10.45 0.58 4.41
N SER A 139 -10.97 -0.35 3.59
CA SER A 139 -10.75 -1.79 3.77
C SER A 139 -9.26 -2.16 3.82
N LEU A 140 -8.48 -1.62 2.87
CA LEU A 140 -7.03 -1.82 2.80
C LEU A 140 -6.31 -1.23 4.02
N MET A 141 -6.67 -0.01 4.44
CA MET A 141 -6.07 0.64 5.60
C MET A 141 -6.36 -0.10 6.90
N ASN A 142 -7.61 -0.53 7.12
CA ASN A 142 -8.00 -1.28 8.30
C ASN A 142 -7.23 -2.60 8.40
N MET A 143 -7.11 -3.31 7.28
CA MET A 143 -6.33 -4.53 7.18
C MET A 143 -4.84 -4.33 7.50
N PHE A 144 -4.20 -3.26 7.01
CA PHE A 144 -2.82 -2.94 7.37
C PHE A 144 -2.69 -2.68 8.88
N THR A 145 -3.57 -1.86 9.43
CA THR A 145 -3.59 -1.55 10.86
C THR A 145 -3.82 -2.79 11.72
N ASP A 146 -4.79 -3.63 11.36
CA ASP A 146 -5.05 -4.89 12.05
C ASP A 146 -3.84 -5.82 11.98
N SER A 147 -3.14 -5.84 10.85
CA SER A 147 -1.93 -6.66 10.70
C SER A 147 -0.80 -6.10 11.58
N MET A 148 -0.59 -4.79 11.62
CA MET A 148 0.44 -4.17 12.47
C MET A 148 0.21 -4.48 13.95
N VAL A 149 -1.04 -4.36 14.43
CA VAL A 149 -1.39 -4.63 15.84
C VAL A 149 -1.24 -6.11 16.21
N ASN A 150 -1.54 -7.03 15.27
CA ASN A 150 -1.49 -8.47 15.55
C ASN A 150 -0.09 -9.09 15.44
N GLN A 151 0.87 -8.41 14.82
CA GLN A 151 2.22 -8.96 14.62
C GLN A 151 3.19 -8.62 15.74
N TYR A 152 2.92 -7.57 16.52
CA TYR A 152 3.85 -7.11 17.55
C TYR A 152 3.13 -6.36 18.68
N ILE A 153 3.49 -6.70 19.92
CA ILE A 153 3.04 -5.99 21.11
C ILE A 153 4.15 -4.99 21.48
N PRO A 154 3.93 -3.68 21.32
CA PRO A 154 4.97 -2.71 21.60
C PRO A 154 5.25 -2.55 23.10
N LYS A 155 6.50 -2.22 23.43
CA LYS A 155 6.92 -1.87 24.79
C LYS A 155 6.41 -0.48 25.19
N ARG A 156 6.74 -0.06 26.41
CA ARG A 156 6.20 1.15 27.05
C ARG A 156 6.57 2.47 26.33
N GLN A 157 7.72 2.55 25.66
CA GLN A 157 8.17 3.79 25.02
C GLN A 157 7.55 3.95 23.62
N LEU A 158 6.36 4.56 23.59
CA LEU A 158 5.64 4.87 22.36
C LEU A 158 5.76 6.35 22.01
N SER A 159 5.90 6.63 20.71
CA SER A 159 5.82 7.97 20.14
C SER A 159 4.61 8.07 19.20
N VAL A 160 3.91 9.19 19.27
CA VAL A 160 2.84 9.54 18.33
C VAL A 160 3.30 10.75 17.53
N ASP A 161 3.36 10.60 16.21
CA ASP A 161 3.78 11.68 15.31
C ASP A 161 3.03 11.59 13.97
N GLU A 162 3.24 12.61 13.15
CA GLU A 162 2.58 12.84 11.90
C GLU A 162 3.52 12.52 10.74
N VAL A 163 3.05 11.65 9.86
CA VAL A 163 3.72 11.25 8.63
C VAL A 163 3.07 11.96 7.45
N MET A 164 3.90 12.42 6.52
CA MET A 164 3.45 13.07 5.29
C MET A 164 3.77 12.18 4.08
N VAL A 165 2.73 11.65 3.43
CA VAL A 165 2.86 10.93 2.17
C VAL A 165 2.78 11.94 1.02
N PRO A 166 3.84 12.11 0.20
CA PRO A 166 3.84 13.10 -0.87
C PRO A 166 2.69 12.89 -1.87
N TRP A 167 1.87 13.93 -2.07
CA TRP A 167 0.80 13.90 -3.06
C TRP A 167 0.53 15.29 -3.61
N LYS A 168 0.67 15.47 -4.92
CA LYS A 168 0.43 16.75 -5.60
C LYS A 168 -0.91 16.81 -6.35
N GLY A 169 -1.61 15.68 -6.48
CA GLY A 169 -2.89 15.60 -7.20
C GLY A 169 -4.05 16.31 -6.51
N ARG A 170 -5.22 16.25 -7.15
CA ARG A 170 -6.49 16.70 -6.58
C ARG A 170 -6.99 15.65 -5.60
N LEU A 171 -7.10 16.02 -4.33
CA LEU A 171 -7.59 15.16 -3.26
C LEU A 171 -8.17 16.06 -2.16
N SER A 172 -9.38 15.77 -1.70
CA SER A 172 -10.15 16.62 -0.80
C SER A 172 -9.51 16.77 0.59
N PHE A 173 -8.79 15.74 1.05
CA PHE A 173 -8.14 15.71 2.37
C PHE A 173 -6.62 15.92 2.32
N LYS A 174 -6.08 16.39 1.18
CA LYS A 174 -4.67 16.79 1.09
C LYS A 174 -4.39 17.94 2.05
N GLN A 175 -3.30 17.83 2.81
CA GLN A 175 -2.88 18.82 3.80
C GLN A 175 -1.65 19.61 3.32
N TYR A 176 -1.54 20.85 3.81
CA TYR A 176 -0.34 21.67 3.71
C TYR A 176 0.33 21.79 5.08
N MET A 177 1.55 21.30 5.22
CA MET A 177 2.35 21.37 6.45
C MET A 177 3.68 22.09 6.17
N PRO A 178 3.78 23.41 6.43
CA PRO A 178 4.93 24.22 6.01
C PRO A 178 6.25 23.80 6.67
N ALA A 179 6.19 23.20 7.86
CA ALA A 179 7.35 22.77 8.64
C ALA A 179 7.91 21.41 8.23
N LYS A 180 7.21 20.62 7.40
CA LYS A 180 7.68 19.30 6.95
C LYS A 180 8.39 19.45 5.57
N PRO A 181 9.42 18.62 5.26
CA PRO A 181 10.09 18.66 3.95
C PRO A 181 9.12 18.47 2.78
N THR A 182 8.20 17.53 2.93
CA THR A 182 7.05 17.35 2.05
C THR A 182 5.90 18.24 2.52
N LYS A 183 5.82 19.45 1.95
CA LYS A 183 4.81 20.44 2.37
C LYS A 183 3.38 20.07 1.96
N TRP A 184 3.19 19.40 0.83
CA TRP A 184 1.87 19.01 0.31
C TRP A 184 1.76 17.50 0.24
N GLY A 185 0.73 16.94 0.87
CA GLY A 185 0.55 15.49 0.87
C GLY A 185 -0.66 15.00 1.65
N ILE A 186 -0.73 13.69 1.82
CA ILE A 186 -1.69 13.03 2.69
C ILE A 186 -1.05 12.95 4.08
N LYS A 187 -1.70 13.56 5.07
CA LYS A 187 -1.29 13.47 6.47
C LYS A 187 -1.77 12.14 7.05
N MET A 188 -0.90 11.48 7.80
CA MET A 188 -1.22 10.29 8.58
C MET A 188 -0.73 10.48 10.01
N TRP A 189 -1.48 9.96 10.97
CA TRP A 189 -0.99 9.75 12.33
C TRP A 189 -0.37 8.36 12.41
N ALA A 190 0.76 8.22 13.09
CA ALA A 190 1.39 6.93 13.34
C ALA A 190 1.81 6.82 14.81
N ILE A 191 1.66 5.61 15.36
CA ILE A 191 2.22 5.23 16.66
C ILE A 191 3.40 4.31 16.39
N ALA A 192 4.58 4.66 16.91
CA ALA A 192 5.79 3.87 16.75
C ALA A 192 6.48 3.62 18.10
N GLU A 193 7.04 2.42 18.27
CA GLU A 193 7.91 2.13 19.42
C GLU A 193 9.30 2.74 19.23
N ALA A 194 9.79 3.42 20.26
CA ALA A 194 11.06 4.12 20.23
C ALA A 194 12.29 3.20 20.05
N ASN A 195 12.27 1.99 20.64
CA ASN A 195 13.44 1.10 20.64
C ASN A 195 13.61 0.34 19.31
N THR A 196 12.50 -0.06 18.69
CA THR A 196 12.51 -0.90 17.48
C THR A 196 12.19 -0.13 16.21
N GLY A 197 11.59 1.07 16.33
CA GLY A 197 11.05 1.82 15.20
C GLY A 197 9.77 1.19 14.60
N TYR A 198 9.21 0.15 15.24
CA TYR A 198 8.04 -0.54 14.74
C TYR A 198 6.79 0.35 14.80
N VAL A 199 6.08 0.48 13.67
CA VAL A 199 4.81 1.21 13.60
C VAL A 199 3.67 0.27 13.96
N SER A 200 3.08 0.46 15.15
CA SER A 200 2.01 -0.39 15.66
C SER A 200 0.62 0.03 15.19
N PHE A 201 0.47 1.28 14.76
CA PHE A 201 -0.81 1.82 14.30
C PHE A 201 -0.59 2.98 13.34
N CYS A 202 -1.42 3.09 12.30
CA CYS A 202 -1.46 4.28 11.47
C CYS A 202 -2.89 4.62 11.05
N GLN A 203 -3.17 5.91 10.88
CA GLN A 203 -4.48 6.39 10.46
C GLN A 203 -4.35 7.59 9.52
N VAL A 204 -5.03 7.52 8.37
CA VAL A 204 -5.09 8.65 7.43
C VAL A 204 -5.95 9.75 8.01
N TYR A 205 -5.43 10.97 8.02
CA TYR A 205 -6.20 12.16 8.36
C TYR A 205 -7.00 12.62 7.15
N SER A 206 -8.32 12.40 7.19
CA SER A 206 -9.26 12.75 6.13
C SER A 206 -9.89 14.16 6.27
N GLY A 207 -9.39 14.97 7.21
CA GLY A 207 -9.95 16.27 7.54
C GLY A 207 -11.23 16.17 8.39
N GLY A 208 -11.89 17.32 8.59
CA GLY A 208 -13.26 17.43 9.11
C GLY A 208 -14.29 17.58 7.99
#